data_AF-A0A699S340-F1
#
_entry.id   AF-A0A699S340-F1
#
_cell.length_a   1.000
_cell.length_b   1.000
_cell.length_c   1.000
_cell.angle_alpha   90.00
_cell.angle_beta   90.00
_cell.angle_gamma   90.00
#
_symmetry.space_group_name_H-M   'P 1'
#
loop_
_entity.id
_entity.type
_entity.pdbx_description
1 polymer ?
#
loop_
_entity_poly.entity_id
_entity_poly.type
_entity_poly.pdbx_seq_one_letter_code
_entity_poly.pdbx_strand_id
1 'polypeptide(L)'
;ADYARCKDSFKSTSSGTQFLGEKLVSWSSKKQDCTALSTAEAEYVSLFACCAQVLRMQTQLTDYGFNFTKIPIYCDSKSAIAISCNPVQHSRTKHIAVRYHFIKEHVEKGTIELYFVKTDYQLADIFTKAFPADRFNYLVRRLGMRSLSPQEVERLEKSQ
;
A
#
# COMPACT_ATOMS: atom_id res chain seq x y z
N ALA A 1 -4.76 -5.83 2.54
CA ALA A 1 -6.17 -5.68 2.13
C ALA A 1 -7.06 -6.25 3.24
N ASP A 2 -8.35 -5.90 3.27
CA ASP A 2 -9.33 -6.59 4.12
C ASP A 2 -10.44 -7.20 3.25
N TYR A 3 -10.50 -8.53 3.22
CA TYR A 3 -11.28 -9.31 2.27
C TYR A 3 -12.77 -9.27 2.61
N ALA A 4 -13.60 -8.96 1.61
CA ALA A 4 -15.07 -8.95 1.74
C ALA A 4 -15.62 -8.12 2.92
N ARG A 5 -14.88 -7.08 3.35
CA ARG A 5 -15.23 -6.23 4.51
C ARG A 5 -16.60 -5.56 4.38
N CYS A 6 -16.98 -5.12 3.17
CA CYS A 6 -18.26 -4.45 2.95
C CYS A 6 -19.40 -5.47 2.86
N LYS A 7 -20.24 -5.57 3.91
CA LYS A 7 -21.34 -6.56 3.98
C LYS A 7 -22.38 -6.40 2.87
N ASP A 8 -22.59 -5.19 2.35
CA ASP A 8 -23.60 -4.94 1.32
C ASP A 8 -23.17 -5.39 -0.08
N SER A 9 -21.86 -5.33 -0.36
CA SER A 9 -21.32 -5.58 -1.71
C SER A 9 -20.30 -6.71 -1.77
N PHE A 10 -19.92 -7.26 -0.60
CA PHE A 10 -18.82 -8.22 -0.41
C PHE A 10 -17.49 -7.79 -1.04
N LYS A 11 -17.32 -6.48 -1.28
CA LYS A 11 -16.08 -5.93 -1.80
C LYS A 11 -15.08 -5.73 -0.67
N SER A 12 -13.83 -6.04 -0.97
CA SER A 12 -12.70 -5.86 -0.07
C SER A 12 -12.31 -4.38 0.07
N THR A 13 -11.54 -4.05 1.09
CA THR A 13 -10.94 -2.72 1.28
C THR A 13 -9.43 -2.81 1.06
N SER A 14 -8.91 -1.99 0.15
CA SER A 14 -7.48 -1.79 -0.04
C SER A 14 -6.99 -0.66 0.85
N SER A 15 -5.80 -0.81 1.40
CA SER A 15 -5.07 0.31 1.99
C SER A 15 -3.65 0.38 1.44
N GLY A 16 -3.08 1.58 1.49
CA GLY A 16 -1.72 1.85 1.08
C GLY A 16 -1.12 2.97 1.92
N THR A 17 0.20 2.90 2.12
CA THR A 17 0.99 3.96 2.73
C THR A 17 2.18 4.24 1.84
N GLN A 18 2.45 5.50 1.55
CA GLN A 18 3.56 5.93 0.70
C GLN A 18 4.47 6.85 1.50
N PHE A 19 5.76 6.54 1.45
CA PHE A 19 6.80 7.23 2.18
C PHE A 19 7.77 7.89 1.21
N LEU A 20 8.26 9.06 1.60
CA LEU A 20 9.44 9.69 0.99
C LEU A 20 10.52 9.77 2.07
N GLY A 21 11.55 8.93 1.96
CA GLY A 21 12.46 8.67 3.06
C GLY A 21 11.70 8.07 4.26
N GLU A 22 11.87 8.66 5.44
CA GLU A 22 11.20 8.22 6.68
C GLU A 22 9.84 8.90 6.92
N LYS A 23 9.40 9.79 6.02
CA LYS A 23 8.19 10.59 6.20
C LYS A 23 7.03 10.00 5.40
N LEU A 24 5.90 9.77 6.07
CA LEU A 24 4.64 9.42 5.41
C LEU A 24 4.15 10.65 4.63
N VAL A 25 4.04 10.53 3.31
CA VAL A 25 3.58 11.61 2.42
C VAL A 25 2.15 11.40 1.94
N SER A 26 1.70 10.14 1.89
CA SER A 26 0.35 9.80 1.46
C SER A 26 -0.10 8.48 2.08
N TRP A 27 -1.39 8.37 2.32
CA TRP A 27 -2.06 7.14 2.74
C TRP A 27 -3.42 7.04 2.08
N SER A 28 -3.95 5.82 1.96
CA SER A 28 -5.30 5.61 1.44
C SER A 28 -5.97 4.40 2.08
N SER A 29 -7.29 4.47 2.19
CA SER A 29 -8.17 3.35 2.50
C SER A 29 -9.37 3.42 1.57
N LYS A 30 -9.45 2.51 0.62
CA LYS A 30 -10.47 2.55 -0.45
C LYS A 30 -11.12 1.19 -0.63
N LYS A 31 -12.45 1.17 -0.72
CA LYS A 31 -13.19 -0.03 -1.17
C LYS A 31 -12.76 -0.39 -2.59
N GLN A 32 -12.50 -1.67 -2.84
CA GLN A 32 -12.10 -2.15 -4.15
C GLN A 32 -13.26 -2.00 -5.15
N ASP A 33 -12.93 -1.68 -6.40
CA ASP A 33 -13.93 -1.49 -7.44
C ASP A 33 -14.47 -2.86 -7.93
N CYS A 34 -13.65 -3.90 -7.88
CA CYS A 34 -14.04 -5.28 -8.19
C CYS A 34 -14.24 -6.11 -6.92
N THR A 35 -15.06 -7.15 -7.02
CA THR A 35 -15.20 -8.18 -5.99
C THR A 35 -14.07 -9.18 -6.17
N ALA A 36 -13.24 -9.35 -5.14
CA ALA A 36 -12.21 -10.36 -5.12
C ALA A 36 -12.80 -11.73 -4.78
N LEU A 37 -12.28 -12.81 -5.36
CA LEU A 37 -12.73 -14.18 -5.08
C LEU A 37 -11.89 -14.89 -4.00
N SER A 38 -10.81 -14.25 -3.55
CA SER A 38 -9.95 -14.75 -2.48
C SER A 38 -9.18 -13.61 -1.80
N THR A 39 -8.65 -13.87 -0.60
CA THR A 39 -7.74 -12.93 0.08
C THR A 39 -6.51 -12.62 -0.77
N ALA A 40 -5.91 -13.62 -1.41
CA ALA A 40 -4.73 -13.43 -2.26
C ALA A 40 -5.03 -12.46 -3.42
N GLU A 41 -6.22 -12.57 -4.00
CA GLU A 41 -6.67 -11.69 -5.07
C GLU A 41 -6.97 -10.28 -4.56
N ALA A 42 -7.63 -10.14 -3.40
CA ALA A 42 -7.84 -8.84 -2.77
C ALA A 42 -6.52 -8.12 -2.44
N GLU A 43 -5.53 -8.87 -1.96
CA GLU A 43 -4.17 -8.34 -1.74
C GLU A 43 -3.52 -7.93 -3.06
N TYR A 44 -3.69 -8.72 -4.12
CA TYR A 44 -3.17 -8.36 -5.44
C TYR A 44 -3.80 -7.08 -6.00
N VAL A 45 -5.11 -6.90 -5.81
CA VAL A 45 -5.82 -5.66 -6.20
C VAL A 45 -5.33 -4.47 -5.37
N SER A 46 -5.02 -4.68 -4.09
CA SER A 46 -4.42 -3.63 -3.24
C SER A 46 -3.01 -3.28 -3.69
N LEU A 47 -2.20 -4.29 -4.02
CA LEU A 47 -0.85 -4.11 -4.57
C LEU A 47 -0.88 -3.30 -5.87
N PHE A 48 -1.81 -3.59 -6.77
CA PHE A 48 -2.00 -2.83 -8.00
C PHE A 48 -2.30 -1.36 -7.72
N ALA A 49 -3.24 -1.09 -6.81
CA ALA A 49 -3.60 0.28 -6.44
C ALA A 49 -2.40 1.04 -5.86
N CYS A 50 -1.61 0.39 -4.99
CA CYS A 50 -0.39 0.96 -4.43
C CYS A 50 0.66 1.25 -5.52
N CYS A 51 0.91 0.28 -6.40
CA CYS A 51 1.84 0.41 -7.52
C CYS A 51 1.47 1.58 -8.44
N ALA A 52 0.21 1.67 -8.85
CA ALA A 52 -0.27 2.78 -9.69
C ALA A 52 -0.11 4.15 -9.01
N GLN A 53 -0.37 4.23 -7.69
CA GLN A 53 -0.19 5.47 -6.94
C GLN A 53 1.29 5.88 -6.86
N VAL A 54 2.17 4.93 -6.56
CA VAL A 54 3.62 5.15 -6.46
C VAL A 54 4.22 5.59 -7.81
N LEU A 55 3.81 4.97 -8.91
CA LEU A 55 4.28 5.35 -10.25
C LEU A 55 3.83 6.77 -10.63
N ARG A 56 2.60 7.17 -10.27
CA ARG A 56 2.15 8.56 -10.46
C ARG A 56 3.02 9.54 -9.66
N MET A 57 3.33 9.20 -8.40
CA MET A 57 4.22 10.02 -7.57
C MET A 57 5.62 10.09 -8.15
N GLN A 58 6.16 8.98 -8.68
CA GLN A 58 7.46 8.95 -9.34
C GLN A 58 7.51 9.87 -10.57
N THR A 59 6.48 9.82 -11.44
CA THR A 59 6.39 10.73 -12.60
C THR A 59 6.38 12.18 -12.13
N GLN A 60 5.55 12.52 -11.14
CA GLN A 60 5.49 13.88 -10.60
C GLN A 60 6.83 14.33 -9.98
N LEU A 61 7.53 13.44 -9.27
CA LEU A 61 8.84 13.74 -8.70
C LEU A 61 9.91 13.92 -9.78
N THR A 62 9.83 13.16 -10.87
CA THR A 62 10.69 13.32 -12.05
C THR A 62 10.51 14.71 -12.66
N ASP A 63 9.28 15.22 -12.74
CA ASP A 63 8.99 16.57 -13.25
C ASP A 63 9.64 17.67 -12.38
N TYR A 64 9.82 17.41 -11.08
CA TYR A 64 10.55 18.28 -10.16
C TYR A 64 12.08 18.05 -10.15
N GLY A 65 12.60 17.15 -10.99
CA GLY A 65 14.03 16.85 -11.10
C GLY A 65 14.54 15.74 -10.17
N PHE A 66 13.66 15.02 -9.47
CA PHE A 66 14.01 13.88 -8.61
C PHE A 66 13.81 12.55 -9.35
N ASN A 67 14.90 11.87 -9.67
CA ASN A 67 14.87 10.61 -10.40
C ASN A 67 14.98 9.40 -9.46
N PHE A 68 13.91 8.61 -9.36
CA PHE A 68 13.89 7.33 -8.66
C PHE A 68 13.80 6.21 -9.70
N THR A 69 14.82 5.36 -9.81
CA THR A 69 14.84 4.28 -10.82
C THR A 69 14.23 2.98 -10.33
N LYS A 70 14.26 2.75 -9.01
CA LYS A 70 13.76 1.53 -8.35
C LYS A 70 12.96 1.91 -7.13
N ILE A 71 11.72 1.46 -7.05
CA ILE A 71 10.84 1.78 -5.93
C ILE A 71 10.44 0.50 -5.19
N PRO A 72 10.84 0.36 -3.91
CA PRO A 72 10.46 -0.79 -3.11
C PRO A 72 8.99 -0.68 -2.68
N ILE A 73 8.22 -1.74 -2.90
CA ILE A 73 6.85 -1.90 -2.39
C ILE A 73 6.82 -3.09 -1.43
N TYR A 74 6.36 -2.85 -0.20
CA TYR A 74 6.27 -3.86 0.84
C TYR A 74 4.84 -4.41 0.95
N CYS A 75 4.69 -5.72 0.83
CA CYS A 75 3.42 -6.43 0.90
C CYS A 75 3.52 -7.63 1.85
N ASP A 76 2.47 -7.93 2.60
CA ASP A 76 2.41 -9.06 3.53
C ASP A 76 1.78 -10.32 2.92
N SER A 77 1.42 -10.27 1.64
CA SER A 77 0.91 -11.41 0.90
C SER A 77 1.99 -12.04 0.03
N LYS A 78 2.58 -13.15 0.51
CA LYS A 78 3.51 -13.97 -0.29
C LYS A 78 2.86 -14.44 -1.59
N SER A 79 1.57 -14.76 -1.56
CA SER A 79 0.82 -15.18 -2.74
C SER A 79 0.73 -14.06 -3.76
N ALA A 80 0.46 -12.82 -3.35
CA ALA A 80 0.41 -11.69 -4.28
C ALA A 80 1.78 -11.42 -4.92
N ILE A 81 2.86 -11.52 -4.15
CA ILE A 81 4.24 -11.40 -4.66
C ILE A 81 4.54 -12.53 -5.66
N ALA A 82 4.23 -13.78 -5.30
CA ALA A 82 4.45 -14.93 -6.17
C ALA A 82 3.66 -14.83 -7.48
N ILE A 83 2.42 -14.32 -7.44
CA ILE A 83 1.62 -14.06 -8.64
C ILE A 83 2.33 -13.04 -9.53
N SER A 84 2.87 -11.96 -8.99
CA SER A 84 3.60 -10.95 -9.79
C SER A 84 4.86 -11.49 -10.47
N CYS A 85 5.49 -12.52 -9.91
CA CYS A 85 6.76 -13.08 -10.42
C CYS A 85 6.60 -14.34 -11.28
N ASN A 86 5.44 -14.99 -11.29
CA ASN A 86 5.25 -16.28 -11.98
C ASN A 86 4.58 -16.10 -13.37
N PRO A 87 5.14 -16.66 -14.46
CA PRO A 87 4.54 -16.61 -15.80
C PRO A 87 3.27 -17.46 -15.98
N VAL A 88 2.93 -18.36 -15.05
CA VAL A 88 1.78 -19.26 -15.21
C VAL A 88 0.47 -18.52 -14.94
N GLN A 89 -0.21 -18.14 -16.02
CA GLN A 89 -1.53 -17.53 -15.98
C GLN A 89 -2.57 -18.56 -15.50
N HIS A 90 -2.96 -18.49 -14.23
CA HIS A 90 -4.07 -19.32 -13.74
C HIS A 90 -5.39 -18.85 -14.38
N SER A 91 -6.19 -19.79 -14.89
CA SER A 91 -7.54 -19.53 -15.41
C SER A 91 -8.45 -18.76 -14.44
N ARG A 92 -8.14 -18.79 -13.14
CA ARG A 92 -8.84 -18.14 -12.03
C ARG A 92 -8.61 -16.62 -11.91
N THR A 93 -7.60 -16.05 -12.56
CA THR A 93 -7.26 -14.60 -12.42
C THR A 93 -7.62 -13.76 -13.66
N LYS A 94 -8.39 -14.30 -14.62
CA LYS A 94 -8.74 -13.61 -15.87
C LYS A 94 -9.35 -12.21 -15.66
N HIS A 95 -10.22 -12.06 -14.66
CA HIS A 95 -10.89 -10.79 -14.36
C HIS A 95 -9.97 -9.73 -13.72
N ILE A 96 -8.76 -10.12 -13.31
CA ILE A 96 -7.69 -9.20 -12.86
C ILE A 96 -6.49 -9.19 -13.81
N ALA A 97 -6.60 -9.79 -15.01
CA ALA A 97 -5.48 -9.96 -15.94
C ALA A 97 -4.79 -8.64 -16.31
N VAL A 98 -5.54 -7.56 -16.48
CA VAL A 98 -4.97 -6.22 -16.77
C VAL A 98 -4.05 -5.77 -15.64
N ARG A 99 -4.47 -5.94 -14.39
CA ARG A 99 -3.65 -5.58 -13.21
C ARG A 99 -2.41 -6.46 -13.11
N TYR A 100 -2.53 -7.72 -13.50
CA TYR A 100 -1.43 -8.66 -13.54
C TYR A 100 -0.33 -8.19 -14.50
N HIS A 101 -0.69 -7.93 -15.76
CA HIS A 101 0.27 -7.48 -16.75
C HIS A 101 0.92 -6.15 -16.36
N PHE A 102 0.14 -5.22 -15.79
CA PHE A 102 0.66 -3.94 -15.33
C PHE A 102 1.76 -4.07 -14.25
N ILE A 103 1.51 -4.84 -13.18
CA ILE A 103 2.52 -5.02 -12.12
C ILE A 103 3.72 -5.77 -12.68
N LYS A 104 3.48 -6.85 -13.43
CA LYS A 104 4.54 -7.69 -14.00
C LYS A 104 5.49 -6.88 -14.87
N GLU A 105 4.97 -6.06 -15.78
CA GLU A 105 5.78 -5.22 -16.66
C GLU A 105 6.73 -4.30 -15.87
N HIS A 106 6.25 -3.69 -14.79
CA HIS A 106 7.06 -2.80 -13.96
C HIS A 106 8.06 -3.53 -13.05
N VAL A 107 7.74 -4.76 -12.64
CA VAL A 107 8.68 -5.64 -11.93
C VAL A 107 9.78 -6.13 -12.89
N GLU A 108 9.44 -6.56 -14.10
CA GLU A 108 10.40 -7.03 -15.12
C GLU A 108 11.31 -5.89 -15.62
N LYS A 109 10.78 -4.67 -15.76
CA LYS A 109 11.58 -3.48 -16.05
C LYS A 109 12.49 -3.05 -14.89
N GLY A 110 12.31 -3.61 -13.69
CA GLY A 110 13.04 -3.25 -12.49
C GLY A 110 12.63 -1.90 -11.89
N THR A 111 11.54 -1.28 -12.36
CA THR A 111 11.03 -0.02 -11.80
C THR A 111 10.42 -0.24 -10.41
N ILE A 112 9.80 -1.40 -10.20
CA ILE A 112 9.18 -1.79 -8.94
C ILE A 112 9.87 -3.04 -8.39
N GLU A 113 10.24 -3.00 -7.11
CA GLU A 113 10.79 -4.15 -6.39
C GLU A 113 9.81 -4.56 -5.29
N LEU A 114 9.37 -5.81 -5.29
CA LEU A 114 8.39 -6.32 -4.31
C LEU A 114 9.09 -7.03 -3.16
N TYR A 115 8.78 -6.60 -1.94
CA TYR A 115 9.35 -7.18 -0.71
C TYR A 115 8.25 -7.72 0.19
N PHE A 116 8.52 -8.90 0.76
CA PHE A 116 7.66 -9.46 1.79
C PHE A 116 7.92 -8.77 3.13
N VAL A 117 6.85 -8.30 3.78
CA VAL A 117 6.87 -7.82 5.17
C VAL A 117 5.93 -8.68 6.00
N LYS A 118 6.29 -9.02 7.26
CA LYS A 118 5.34 -9.73 8.12
C LYS A 118 4.16 -8.82 8.43
N THR A 119 2.96 -9.37 8.54
CA THR A 119 1.72 -8.64 8.84
C THR A 119 1.82 -7.76 10.10
N ASP A 120 2.63 -8.13 11.10
CA ASP A 120 2.84 -7.30 12.30
C ASP A 120 3.60 -6.00 12.04
N TYR A 121 4.31 -5.90 10.91
CA TYR A 121 5.04 -4.72 10.47
C TYR A 121 4.37 -4.02 9.28
N GLN A 122 3.20 -4.50 8.82
CA GLN A 122 2.46 -3.89 7.72
C GLN A 122 1.76 -2.61 8.20
N LEU A 123 2.31 -1.45 7.88
CA LEU A 123 1.78 -0.15 8.33
C LEU A 123 0.42 0.17 7.71
N ALA A 124 0.13 -0.33 6.51
CA ALA A 124 -1.14 -0.11 5.84
C ALA A 124 -2.33 -0.76 6.57
N ASP A 125 -2.09 -1.73 7.44
CA ASP A 125 -3.15 -2.44 8.16
C ASP A 125 -3.92 -1.55 9.12
N ILE A 126 -3.33 -0.47 9.63
CA ILE A 126 -4.01 0.48 10.51
C ILE A 126 -5.28 1.07 9.86
N PHE A 127 -5.29 1.14 8.53
CA PHE A 127 -6.36 1.75 7.75
C PHE A 127 -7.48 0.77 7.38
N THR A 128 -7.28 -0.53 7.60
CA THR A 128 -8.22 -1.59 7.23
C THR A 128 -8.69 -2.42 8.41
N LYS A 129 -7.87 -2.58 9.45
CA LYS A 129 -8.15 -3.50 10.56
C LYS A 129 -8.30 -2.74 11.88
N ALA A 130 -9.16 -3.25 12.75
CA ALA A 130 -9.22 -2.80 14.14
C ALA A 130 -8.14 -3.52 14.95
N PHE A 131 -7.42 -2.79 15.80
CA PHE A 131 -6.34 -3.33 16.63
C PHE A 131 -6.54 -2.98 18.10
N PRO A 132 -6.04 -3.81 19.04
CA PRO A 132 -5.88 -3.42 20.43
C PRO A 132 -5.00 -2.17 20.57
N ALA A 133 -5.22 -1.41 21.64
CA ALA A 133 -4.57 -0.11 21.85
C ALA A 133 -3.04 -0.15 21.69
N ASP A 134 -2.37 -1.17 22.24
CA ASP A 134 -0.90 -1.28 22.15
C ASP A 134 -0.41 -1.42 20.70
N ARG A 135 -1.07 -2.27 19.91
CA ARG A 135 -0.73 -2.48 18.50
C ARG A 135 -1.09 -1.26 17.66
N PHE A 136 -2.23 -0.62 17.94
CA PHE A 136 -2.60 0.63 17.30
C PHE A 136 -1.54 1.72 17.56
N ASN A 137 -1.16 1.92 18.82
CA ASN A 137 -0.15 2.90 19.23
C ASN A 137 1.23 2.61 18.61
N TYR A 138 1.61 1.34 18.51
CA TYR A 138 2.82 0.93 17.80
C TYR A 138 2.80 1.38 16.33
N LEU A 139 1.71 1.10 15.60
CA LEU A 139 1.58 1.49 14.19
C LEU A 139 1.52 3.02 14.01
N VAL A 140 0.80 3.74 14.88
CA VAL A 140 0.75 5.21 14.87
C VAL A 140 2.14 5.82 15.01
N ARG A 141 2.95 5.33 15.96
CA ARG A 141 4.33 5.80 16.16
C ARG A 141 5.20 5.52 14.93
N ARG A 142 5.05 4.35 14.30
CA ARG A 142 5.80 3.99 13.08
C ARG A 142 5.41 4.80 11.85
N LEU A 143 4.20 5.36 11.82
CA LEU A 143 3.76 6.30 10.77
C LEU A 143 4.34 7.71 10.96
N GLY A 144 5.06 7.96 12.06
CA GLY A 144 5.61 9.28 12.38
C GLY A 144 4.54 10.26 12.91
N MET A 145 3.33 9.80 13.22
CA MET A 145 2.30 10.63 13.82
C MET A 145 2.68 10.98 15.26
N ARG A 146 2.73 12.27 15.56
CA ARG A 146 2.98 12.81 16.90
C ARG A 146 1.74 13.53 17.38
N SER A 147 1.34 13.27 18.62
CA SER A 147 0.37 14.14 19.29
C SER A 147 1.14 15.37 19.75
N LEU A 148 0.78 16.54 19.20
CA LEU A 148 1.32 17.81 19.68
C LEU A 148 0.49 18.24 20.88
N SER A 149 1.16 18.52 22.00
CA SER A 149 0.52 19.20 23.13
C SER A 149 0.24 20.67 22.76
N PRO A 150 -0.78 21.31 23.35
CA PRO A 150 -1.04 22.74 23.11
C PRO A 150 0.19 23.63 23.34
N GLN A 151 1.05 23.26 24.29
CA GLN A 151 2.30 23.96 24.59
C GLN A 151 3.36 23.81 23.49
N GLU A 152 3.43 22.67 22.82
CA GLU A 152 4.33 22.48 21.67
C GLU A 152 3.83 23.23 20.43
N VAL A 153 2.50 23.33 20.26
CA VAL A 153 1.90 24.15 19.20
C VAL A 153 2.25 25.62 19.39
N GLU A 154 2.05 26.17 20.59
CA GLU A 154 2.43 27.58 20.88
C GLU A 154 3.93 27.85 20.72
N ARG A 155 4.79 26.88 20.99
CA ARG A 155 6.25 27.01 20.79
C ARG A 155 6.63 27.05 19.31
N LEU A 156 5.95 26.26 18.47
CA LEU A 156 6.18 26.25 17.03
C LEU A 156 5.70 27.55 16.37
N GLU A 157 4.56 28.08 16.81
CA GLU A 157 4.02 29.37 16.32
C GLU A 157 4.94 30.55 16.65
N LYS A 158 5.63 30.53 17.80
CA LYS A 158 6.58 31.57 18.20
C LYS A 158 7.97 31.45 17.54
N SER A 159 8.21 30.39 16.77
CA SER A 159 9.50 30.11 16.12
C SER A 159 9.54 30.46 14.62
N GLN A 160 8.42 30.97 14.08
CA GLN A 160 8.32 31.61 12.75
C GLN A 160 8.45 33.13 12.87
#